data_AF-A0A533MKV7-F1
#
_entry.id   AF-A0A533MKV7-F1
#
_cell.length_a   1.000
_cell.length_b   1.000
_cell.length_c   1.000
_cell.angle_alpha   90.00
_cell.angle_beta   90.00
_cell.angle_gamma   90.00
#
_symmetry.space_group_name_H-M   'P 1'
#
loop_
_entity.id
_entity.type
_entity.pdbx_description
1 polymer ?
#
loop_
_entity_poly.entity_id
_entity_poly.type
_entity_poly.pdbx_seq_one_letter_code
_entity_poly.pdbx_strand_id
1 'polypeptide(L)'
;LADALENAGIPAIGPKRLAAKLEFDKAWTRKFMERNNISGLPAFGIFNKQEENEAHQYIEELGDVAVKPAGLTGGKGVKVMGDQLPDKDAAKAYASELLKSDVIVIEENLKGEEVTIQAFVDGKHLAFAPSVQDHKRAYEGDLGPNTGGMGSYNDAGYLLPFMIESDYTQAKEIMEQVVRKIKEETMEEYRGILYGQFILTTGGIKVIEFNARFGDPEVMNILPLLETDIIDIIEAMTTQTLDTVDVRFSSKATVCKYCVPAGYPEDPVKDAPIEVGDMGDAILFYSSVYEKEGVVYTTGSRAAAVVGIADSIQEAEKIAQAALTNIKGPLECRQDIGKQLLIQKRIDHMQSLRG
;
A
#
# COMPACT_ATOMS: atom_id res chain seq x y z
N LEU A 1 14.06 -10.61 11.55
CA LEU A 1 14.07 -9.97 12.88
C LEU A 1 13.11 -10.70 13.83
N ALA A 2 11.83 -10.85 13.47
CA ALA A 2 10.84 -11.59 14.26
C ALA A 2 11.34 -12.97 14.73
N ASP A 3 11.85 -13.82 13.81
CA ASP A 3 12.41 -15.13 14.16
C ASP A 3 13.53 -15.04 15.22
N ALA A 4 14.40 -14.03 15.12
CA ALA A 4 15.53 -13.86 16.03
C ALA A 4 15.08 -13.38 17.42
N LEU A 5 14.08 -12.48 17.49
CA LEU A 5 13.51 -12.00 18.74
C LEU A 5 12.79 -13.14 19.47
N GLU A 6 11.94 -13.90 18.76
CA GLU A 6 11.20 -15.00 19.37
C GLU A 6 12.12 -16.13 19.85
N ASN A 7 13.18 -16.47 19.08
CA ASN A 7 14.20 -17.42 19.52
C ASN A 7 14.95 -16.96 20.78
N ALA A 8 14.99 -15.66 21.04
CA ALA A 8 15.54 -15.07 22.26
C ALA A 8 14.50 -14.93 23.39
N GLY A 9 13.27 -15.40 23.21
CA GLY A 9 12.18 -15.27 24.17
C GLY A 9 11.56 -13.87 24.25
N ILE A 10 11.78 -13.03 23.24
CA ILE A 10 11.24 -11.68 23.13
C ILE A 10 10.05 -11.71 22.16
N PRO A 11 8.81 -11.43 22.61
CA PRO A 11 7.66 -11.34 21.72
C PRO A 11 7.86 -10.26 20.65
N ALA A 12 7.44 -10.56 19.42
CA ALA A 12 7.49 -9.63 18.30
C ALA A 12 6.15 -9.57 17.57
N ILE A 13 5.76 -8.36 17.17
CA ILE A 13 4.62 -8.14 16.27
C ILE A 13 5.17 -7.94 14.86
N GLY A 14 5.19 -9.02 14.09
CA GLY A 14 5.67 -9.06 12.72
C GLY A 14 5.85 -10.52 12.28
N PRO A 15 5.51 -10.87 11.03
CA PRO A 15 5.51 -12.26 10.64
C PRO A 15 6.93 -12.80 10.59
N LYS A 16 7.09 -14.07 10.98
CA LYS A 16 8.33 -14.82 10.78
C LYS A 16 8.69 -14.87 9.29
N ARG A 17 9.96 -15.10 9.00
CA ARG A 17 10.52 -15.11 7.64
C ARG A 17 9.71 -15.95 6.65
N LEU A 18 9.18 -17.11 7.07
CA LEU A 18 8.43 -17.99 6.17
C LEU A 18 7.06 -17.41 5.78
N ALA A 19 6.32 -16.86 6.76
CA ALA A 19 5.05 -16.17 6.53
C ALA A 19 5.23 -14.83 5.80
N ALA A 20 6.35 -14.13 6.07
CA ALA A 20 6.70 -12.87 5.43
C ALA A 20 7.03 -12.99 3.93
N LYS A 21 7.20 -14.23 3.40
CA LYS A 21 7.35 -14.47 1.94
C LYS A 21 6.24 -13.82 1.12
N LEU A 22 5.07 -13.67 1.74
CA LEU A 22 3.91 -13.02 1.15
C LEU A 22 4.23 -11.61 0.58
N GLU A 23 5.12 -10.85 1.25
CA GLU A 23 5.58 -9.53 0.78
C GLU A 23 6.79 -9.64 -0.16
N PHE A 24 7.80 -10.43 0.22
CA PHE A 24 9.10 -10.34 -0.43
C PHE A 24 9.33 -11.24 -1.64
N ASP A 25 8.43 -12.18 -1.91
CA ASP A 25 8.51 -13.10 -3.04
C ASP A 25 7.16 -13.14 -3.78
N LYS A 26 7.00 -12.24 -4.76
CA LYS A 26 5.74 -12.08 -5.52
C LYS A 26 5.39 -13.36 -6.29
N ALA A 27 6.40 -14.04 -6.81
CA ALA A 27 6.24 -15.31 -7.52
C ALA A 27 5.69 -16.40 -6.58
N TRP A 28 6.21 -16.48 -5.36
CA TRP A 28 5.68 -17.38 -4.33
C TRP A 28 4.25 -17.01 -3.96
N THR A 29 3.92 -15.72 -3.77
CA THR A 29 2.57 -15.26 -3.42
C THR A 29 1.55 -15.65 -4.47
N ARG A 30 1.84 -15.48 -5.76
CA ARG A 30 0.93 -15.90 -6.84
C ARG A 30 0.72 -17.41 -6.88
N LYS A 31 1.80 -18.20 -6.82
CA LYS A 31 1.72 -19.66 -6.74
C LYS A 31 1.00 -20.15 -5.48
N PHE A 32 1.16 -19.43 -4.36
CA PHE A 32 0.47 -19.71 -3.10
C PHE A 32 -1.04 -19.49 -3.24
N MET A 33 -1.45 -18.36 -3.81
CA MET A 33 -2.86 -18.10 -4.07
C MET A 33 -3.45 -19.12 -5.04
N GLU A 34 -2.75 -19.43 -6.14
CA GLU A 34 -3.18 -20.39 -7.16
C GLU A 34 -3.44 -21.78 -6.55
N ARG A 35 -2.43 -22.37 -5.89
CA ARG A 35 -2.54 -23.73 -5.35
C ARG A 35 -3.54 -23.86 -4.20
N ASN A 36 -3.87 -22.76 -3.53
CA ASN A 36 -4.87 -22.72 -2.46
C ASN A 36 -6.25 -22.28 -2.92
N ASN A 37 -6.44 -22.00 -4.22
CA ASN A 37 -7.68 -21.47 -4.79
C ASN A 37 -8.16 -20.20 -4.07
N ILE A 38 -7.22 -19.29 -3.75
CA ILE A 38 -7.55 -18.02 -3.11
C ILE A 38 -8.13 -17.07 -4.16
N SER A 39 -9.30 -16.51 -3.87
CA SER A 39 -10.00 -15.56 -4.74
C SER A 39 -9.16 -14.29 -5.01
N GLY A 40 -9.53 -13.57 -6.06
CA GLY A 40 -8.89 -12.29 -6.39
C GLY A 40 -7.54 -12.44 -7.10
N LEU A 41 -7.10 -13.65 -7.44
CA LEU A 41 -5.88 -13.88 -8.23
C LEU A 41 -6.05 -13.33 -9.67
N PRO A 42 -5.17 -12.43 -10.15
CA PRO A 42 -5.08 -12.12 -11.57
C PRO A 42 -4.48 -13.27 -12.36
N ALA A 43 -4.77 -13.32 -13.66
CA ALA A 43 -4.00 -14.14 -14.59
C ALA A 43 -2.51 -13.73 -14.52
N PHE A 44 -1.62 -14.71 -14.37
CA PHE A 44 -0.19 -14.46 -14.20
C PHE A 44 0.66 -15.59 -14.78
N GLY A 45 1.90 -15.25 -15.11
CA GLY A 45 2.96 -16.17 -15.50
C GLY A 45 4.28 -15.78 -14.81
N ILE A 46 5.11 -16.77 -14.52
CA ILE A 46 6.41 -16.57 -13.86
C ILE A 46 7.48 -17.14 -14.77
N PHE A 47 8.50 -16.34 -15.06
CA PHE A 47 9.51 -16.67 -16.05
C PHE A 47 10.91 -16.36 -15.53
N ASN A 48 11.85 -17.24 -15.86
CA ASN A 48 13.27 -17.05 -15.63
C ASN A 48 14.02 -16.77 -16.94
N LYS A 49 15.33 -16.53 -16.85
CA LYS A 49 16.18 -16.18 -17.99
C LYS A 49 16.14 -17.21 -19.14
N GLN A 50 15.94 -18.49 -18.83
CA GLN A 50 15.87 -19.56 -19.82
C GLN A 50 14.51 -19.59 -20.55
N GLU A 51 13.51 -18.89 -20.04
CA GLU A 51 12.12 -18.89 -20.50
C GLU A 51 11.71 -17.55 -21.16
N GLU A 52 12.69 -16.82 -21.74
CA GLU A 52 12.45 -15.51 -22.34
C GLU A 52 11.44 -15.56 -23.50
N ASN A 53 11.52 -16.59 -24.34
CA ASN A 53 10.60 -16.75 -25.47
C ASN A 53 9.17 -17.05 -24.99
N GLU A 54 9.04 -17.87 -23.95
CA GLU A 54 7.78 -18.20 -23.30
C GLU A 54 7.17 -16.95 -22.65
N ALA A 55 8.00 -16.10 -22.02
CA ALA A 55 7.56 -14.82 -21.48
C ALA A 55 7.00 -13.89 -22.58
N HIS A 56 7.68 -13.81 -23.72
CA HIS A 56 7.22 -13.01 -24.87
C HIS A 56 5.93 -13.54 -25.47
N GLN A 57 5.81 -14.86 -25.60
CA GLN A 57 4.58 -15.50 -26.06
C GLN A 57 3.42 -15.23 -25.11
N TYR A 58 3.66 -15.30 -23.79
CA TYR A 58 2.64 -15.04 -22.79
C TYR A 58 2.14 -13.59 -22.82
N ILE A 59 3.02 -12.62 -23.06
CA ILE A 59 2.64 -11.20 -23.31
C ILE A 59 1.76 -11.09 -24.54
N GLU A 60 2.07 -11.85 -25.59
CA GLU A 60 1.26 -11.84 -26.81
C GLU A 60 -0.16 -12.36 -26.56
N GLU A 61 -0.26 -13.46 -25.83
CA GLU A 61 -1.52 -14.13 -25.47
C GLU A 61 -2.39 -13.30 -24.53
N LEU A 62 -1.83 -12.73 -23.46
CA LEU A 62 -2.58 -11.89 -22.51
C LEU A 62 -3.00 -10.54 -23.12
N GLY A 63 -2.18 -9.99 -24.01
CA GLY A 63 -2.46 -8.71 -24.64
C GLY A 63 -2.05 -7.52 -23.78
N ASP A 64 -2.84 -7.20 -22.74
CA ASP A 64 -2.62 -6.07 -21.84
C ASP A 64 -2.03 -6.53 -20.51
N VAL A 65 -0.79 -6.13 -20.23
CA VAL A 65 0.03 -6.72 -19.17
C VAL A 65 0.68 -5.70 -18.23
N ALA A 66 0.94 -6.16 -17.01
CA ALA A 66 1.90 -5.56 -16.10
C ALA A 66 3.12 -6.48 -15.97
N VAL A 67 4.32 -5.91 -16.07
CA VAL A 67 5.60 -6.64 -15.93
C VAL A 67 6.25 -6.23 -14.62
N LYS A 68 6.58 -7.22 -13.77
CA LYS A 68 7.06 -7.01 -12.40
C LYS A 68 8.31 -7.87 -12.13
N PRO A 69 9.34 -7.35 -11.43
CA PRO A 69 10.36 -8.19 -10.83
C PRO A 69 9.77 -9.03 -9.69
N ALA A 70 10.22 -10.28 -9.52
CA ALA A 70 9.69 -11.16 -8.46
C ALA A 70 10.09 -10.70 -7.05
N GLY A 71 11.29 -10.13 -6.88
CA GLY A 71 11.83 -9.71 -5.59
C GLY A 71 11.29 -8.38 -5.05
N LEU A 72 11.83 -7.97 -3.90
CA LEU A 72 11.61 -6.67 -3.28
C LEU A 72 12.37 -5.58 -4.01
N THR A 73 11.65 -4.69 -4.67
CA THR A 73 12.21 -3.51 -5.34
C THR A 73 11.68 -2.20 -4.76
N GLY A 74 10.98 -2.25 -3.62
CA GLY A 74 10.38 -1.07 -3.00
C GLY A 74 9.38 -0.35 -3.92
N GLY A 75 8.59 -1.10 -4.68
CA GLY A 75 7.66 -0.57 -5.68
C GLY A 75 8.31 -0.11 -7.00
N LYS A 76 9.64 -0.11 -7.10
CA LYS A 76 10.35 0.26 -8.33
C LYS A 76 10.37 -0.90 -9.33
N GLY A 77 10.23 -0.61 -10.61
CA GLY A 77 10.33 -1.62 -11.67
C GLY A 77 9.05 -2.42 -11.97
N VAL A 78 7.94 -2.12 -11.29
CA VAL A 78 6.62 -2.50 -11.81
C VAL A 78 6.27 -1.53 -12.93
N LYS A 79 6.08 -2.04 -14.15
CA LYS A 79 5.64 -1.24 -15.30
C LYS A 79 4.40 -1.83 -15.95
N VAL A 80 3.48 -0.97 -16.36
CA VAL A 80 2.16 -1.32 -16.87
C VAL A 80 2.03 -0.89 -18.32
N MET A 81 1.43 -1.74 -19.14
CA MET A 81 1.15 -1.42 -20.53
C MET A 81 0.03 -0.36 -20.66
N GLY A 82 0.19 0.55 -21.61
CA GLY A 82 -0.65 1.75 -21.75
C GLY A 82 -0.26 2.90 -20.82
N ASP A 83 0.76 2.73 -19.99
CA ASP A 83 1.28 3.76 -19.08
C ASP A 83 2.79 3.93 -19.30
N GLN A 84 3.64 3.17 -18.60
CA GLN A 84 5.09 3.25 -18.77
C GLN A 84 5.58 2.40 -19.96
N LEU A 85 4.77 1.45 -20.42
CA LEU A 85 5.05 0.60 -21.58
C LEU A 85 4.01 0.91 -22.65
N PRO A 86 4.37 1.57 -23.77
CA PRO A 86 3.38 1.99 -24.77
C PRO A 86 2.66 0.83 -25.46
N ASP A 87 3.33 -0.32 -25.64
CA ASP A 87 2.82 -1.47 -26.40
C ASP A 87 3.47 -2.78 -25.94
N LYS A 88 3.07 -3.88 -26.59
CA LYS A 88 3.58 -5.24 -26.33
C LYS A 88 5.07 -5.36 -26.58
N ASP A 89 5.62 -4.67 -27.57
CA ASP A 89 7.05 -4.76 -27.91
C ASP A 89 7.90 -4.08 -26.83
N ALA A 90 7.44 -2.94 -26.30
CA ALA A 90 8.02 -2.32 -25.13
C ALA A 90 7.92 -3.23 -23.89
N ALA A 91 6.79 -3.92 -23.69
CA ALA A 91 6.63 -4.87 -22.60
C ALA A 91 7.59 -6.07 -22.72
N LYS A 92 7.75 -6.64 -23.92
CA LYS A 92 8.72 -7.71 -24.21
C LYS A 92 10.16 -7.25 -23.97
N ALA A 93 10.52 -6.07 -24.49
CA ALA A 93 11.85 -5.50 -24.29
C ALA A 93 12.16 -5.27 -22.81
N TYR A 94 11.18 -4.78 -22.03
CA TYR A 94 11.35 -4.59 -20.60
C TYR A 94 11.41 -5.91 -19.83
N ALA A 95 10.63 -6.92 -20.21
CA ALA A 95 10.73 -8.26 -19.66
C ALA A 95 12.14 -8.85 -19.90
N SER A 96 12.68 -8.74 -21.13
CA SER A 96 14.04 -9.13 -21.46
C SER A 96 15.12 -8.40 -20.67
N GLU A 97 14.90 -7.12 -20.33
CA GLU A 97 15.80 -6.36 -19.46
C GLU A 97 15.84 -6.96 -18.06
N LEU A 98 14.68 -7.17 -17.44
CA LEU A 98 14.56 -7.70 -16.08
C LEU A 98 15.06 -9.15 -15.94
N LEU A 99 14.79 -9.98 -16.96
CA LEU A 99 15.23 -11.38 -17.02
C LEU A 99 16.76 -11.56 -16.98
N LYS A 100 17.52 -10.50 -17.25
CA LYS A 100 18.99 -10.53 -17.10
C LYS A 100 19.42 -10.64 -15.64
N SER A 101 18.64 -10.09 -14.72
CA SER A 101 18.99 -9.99 -13.30
C SER A 101 18.18 -10.92 -12.40
N ASP A 102 16.92 -11.23 -12.72
CA ASP A 102 16.05 -11.98 -11.81
C ASP A 102 14.90 -12.71 -12.54
N VAL A 103 14.14 -13.49 -11.78
CA VAL A 103 12.81 -14.00 -12.15
C VAL A 103 11.82 -12.84 -12.25
N ILE A 104 10.92 -12.91 -13.23
CA ILE A 104 9.84 -11.93 -13.41
C ILE A 104 8.47 -12.56 -13.25
N VAL A 105 7.50 -11.71 -12.93
CA VAL A 105 6.07 -12.02 -12.94
C VAL A 105 5.42 -11.13 -13.99
N ILE A 106 4.69 -11.74 -14.93
CA ILE A 106 3.87 -11.05 -15.92
C ILE A 106 2.42 -11.29 -15.53
N GLU A 107 1.62 -10.24 -15.40
CA GLU A 107 0.23 -10.31 -14.96
C GLU A 107 -0.69 -9.60 -15.96
N GLU A 108 -1.97 -9.98 -15.99
CA GLU A 108 -2.98 -9.17 -16.67
C GLU A 108 -3.01 -7.74 -16.10
N ASN A 109 -3.21 -6.76 -16.97
CA ASN A 109 -3.35 -5.37 -16.58
C ASN A 109 -4.78 -5.10 -16.08
N LEU A 110 -4.95 -5.13 -14.76
CA LEU A 110 -6.23 -4.91 -14.12
C LEU A 110 -6.67 -3.44 -14.25
N LYS A 111 -7.93 -3.22 -14.66
CA LYS A 111 -8.54 -1.89 -14.78
C LYS A 111 -9.53 -1.66 -13.66
N GLY A 112 -9.37 -0.54 -12.95
CA GLY A 112 -10.15 -0.28 -11.75
C GLY A 112 -9.57 0.81 -10.88
N GLU A 113 -10.13 0.95 -9.68
CA GLU A 113 -9.61 1.80 -8.62
C GLU A 113 -8.88 0.96 -7.55
N GLU A 114 -7.66 1.35 -7.20
CA GLU A 114 -6.86 0.66 -6.18
C GLU A 114 -7.36 1.00 -4.77
N VAL A 115 -7.40 0.02 -3.88
CA VAL A 115 -7.74 0.20 -2.47
C VAL A 115 -6.84 -0.63 -1.58
N THR A 116 -6.48 -0.08 -0.43
CA THR A 116 -5.72 -0.75 0.60
C THR A 116 -6.61 -1.10 1.78
N ILE A 117 -6.52 -2.34 2.27
CA ILE A 117 -7.13 -2.78 3.53
C ILE A 117 -6.04 -3.39 4.39
N GLN A 118 -5.97 -2.97 5.65
CA GLN A 118 -4.97 -3.44 6.60
C GLN A 118 -5.66 -4.13 7.78
N ALA A 119 -4.99 -5.12 8.36
CA ALA A 119 -5.51 -5.83 9.53
C ALA A 119 -4.40 -6.14 10.54
N PHE A 120 -4.74 -6.05 11.82
CA PHE A 120 -3.98 -6.71 12.89
C PHE A 120 -4.28 -8.21 12.82
N VAL A 121 -3.25 -9.04 12.89
CA VAL A 121 -3.36 -10.50 12.81
C VAL A 121 -2.61 -11.15 13.97
N ASP A 122 -3.30 -12.00 14.74
CA ASP A 122 -2.70 -12.68 15.90
C ASP A 122 -2.14 -14.09 15.59
N GLY A 123 -2.38 -14.58 14.37
CA GLY A 123 -2.09 -15.95 13.93
C GLY A 123 -3.34 -16.73 13.49
N LYS A 124 -4.53 -16.28 13.92
CA LYS A 124 -5.82 -16.94 13.65
C LYS A 124 -6.95 -15.95 13.37
N HIS A 125 -7.00 -14.82 14.06
CA HIS A 125 -8.02 -13.81 13.97
C HIS A 125 -7.46 -12.53 13.33
N LEU A 126 -8.33 -11.81 12.62
CA LEU A 126 -8.00 -10.57 11.95
C LEU A 126 -8.92 -9.46 12.47
N ALA A 127 -8.33 -8.34 12.90
CA ALA A 127 -9.06 -7.11 13.18
C ALA A 127 -8.76 -6.09 12.07
N PHE A 128 -9.78 -5.79 11.27
CA PHE A 128 -9.64 -4.99 10.04
C PHE A 128 -9.82 -3.49 10.29
N ALA A 129 -8.99 -2.70 9.63
CA ALA A 129 -9.07 -1.25 9.58
C ALA A 129 -9.95 -0.75 8.42
N PRO A 130 -10.39 0.53 8.44
CA PRO A 130 -10.99 1.20 7.29
C PRO A 130 -10.16 1.09 6.01
N SER A 131 -10.84 1.07 4.86
CA SER A 131 -10.17 1.11 3.56
C SER A 131 -9.50 2.46 3.30
N VAL A 132 -8.30 2.44 2.71
CA VAL A 132 -7.50 3.63 2.41
C VAL A 132 -7.16 3.66 0.92
N GLN A 133 -7.23 4.84 0.31
CA GLN A 133 -6.70 5.10 -1.03
C GLN A 133 -5.31 5.73 -0.91
N ASP A 134 -4.29 5.09 -1.49
CA ASP A 134 -2.95 5.67 -1.65
C ASP A 134 -2.79 6.37 -3.01
N HIS A 135 -1.85 7.32 -3.07
CA HIS A 135 -1.44 8.07 -4.26
C HIS A 135 0.05 7.88 -4.56
N LYS A 136 0.38 6.82 -5.30
CA LYS A 136 1.78 6.47 -5.63
C LYS A 136 2.47 7.44 -6.58
N ARG A 137 1.73 8.16 -7.43
CA ARG A 137 2.28 9.03 -8.48
C ARG A 137 2.81 10.34 -7.90
N ALA A 138 4.03 10.71 -8.32
CA ALA A 138 4.75 11.88 -7.79
C ALA A 138 4.00 13.20 -7.99
N TYR A 139 3.33 13.36 -9.14
CA TYR A 139 2.73 14.62 -9.56
C TYR A 139 1.20 14.56 -9.57
N GLU A 140 0.58 15.74 -9.53
CA GLU A 140 -0.87 15.90 -9.57
C GLU A 140 -1.50 15.29 -10.82
N GLY A 141 -2.75 14.86 -10.71
CA GLY A 141 -3.45 14.16 -11.79
C GLY A 141 -2.97 12.74 -12.03
N ASP A 142 -2.26 12.17 -11.04
CA ASP A 142 -1.66 10.83 -11.08
C ASP A 142 -0.60 10.68 -12.19
N LEU A 143 0.26 11.69 -12.31
CA LEU A 143 1.33 11.77 -13.31
C LEU A 143 2.72 11.54 -12.69
N GLY A 144 3.71 11.30 -13.55
CA GLY A 144 5.11 11.13 -13.15
C GLY A 144 5.46 9.73 -12.65
N PRO A 145 6.69 9.54 -12.13
CA PRO A 145 7.16 8.24 -11.67
C PRO A 145 6.38 7.73 -10.45
N ASN A 146 6.43 6.41 -10.23
CA ASN A 146 5.94 5.80 -9.00
C ASN A 146 6.87 6.16 -7.83
N THR A 147 6.26 6.46 -6.69
CA THR A 147 6.91 6.75 -5.41
C THR A 147 6.51 5.71 -4.37
N GLY A 148 6.96 5.89 -3.13
CA GLY A 148 6.43 5.12 -2.00
C GLY A 148 5.00 5.52 -1.58
N GLY A 149 4.42 6.56 -2.17
CA GLY A 149 3.13 7.15 -1.80
C GLY A 149 3.30 8.62 -1.40
N MET A 150 2.62 9.53 -2.11
CA MET A 150 2.64 11.00 -1.89
C MET A 150 1.58 11.46 -0.88
N GLY A 151 0.74 10.54 -0.42
CA GLY A 151 -0.35 10.81 0.50
C GLY A 151 -1.51 9.85 0.25
N SER A 152 -2.49 9.89 1.13
CA SER A 152 -3.55 8.89 1.18
C SER A 152 -4.76 9.41 1.95
N TYR A 153 -5.92 8.81 1.74
CA TYR A 153 -7.14 9.20 2.46
C TYR A 153 -8.04 8.00 2.77
N ASN A 154 -8.86 8.15 3.81
CA ASN A 154 -10.04 7.31 4.05
C ASN A 154 -11.28 8.21 4.20
N ASP A 155 -12.46 7.66 3.93
CA ASP A 155 -13.73 8.34 4.20
C ASP A 155 -14.23 8.08 5.64
N ALA A 156 -15.27 8.79 6.06
CA ALA A 156 -15.96 8.51 7.31
C ALA A 156 -16.60 7.12 7.27
N GLY A 157 -15.98 6.16 7.95
CA GLY A 157 -16.39 4.76 7.99
C GLY A 157 -15.36 3.84 7.36
N TYR A 158 -15.80 2.66 6.92
CA TYR A 158 -14.92 1.59 6.44
C TYR A 158 -14.74 1.53 4.93
N LEU A 159 -15.57 2.25 4.17
CA LEU A 159 -15.62 2.20 2.71
C LEU A 159 -15.17 3.54 2.12
N LEU A 160 -14.39 3.49 1.05
CA LEU A 160 -14.11 4.66 0.23
C LEU A 160 -15.35 5.03 -0.62
N PRO A 161 -15.46 6.28 -1.10
CA PRO A 161 -16.66 6.77 -1.81
C PRO A 161 -17.03 5.99 -3.08
N PHE A 162 -16.06 5.30 -3.69
CA PHE A 162 -16.23 4.51 -4.91
C PHE A 162 -16.34 2.99 -4.64
N MET A 163 -16.36 2.57 -3.38
CA MET A 163 -16.53 1.18 -2.95
C MET A 163 -18.00 0.83 -2.67
N ILE A 164 -18.33 -0.44 -2.82
CA ILE A 164 -19.55 -1.05 -2.28
C ILE A 164 -19.21 -2.04 -1.17
N GLU A 165 -20.16 -2.37 -0.30
CA GLU A 165 -19.94 -3.24 0.88
C GLU A 165 -19.37 -4.61 0.53
N SER A 166 -19.79 -5.18 -0.62
CA SER A 166 -19.27 -6.46 -1.10
C SER A 166 -17.78 -6.41 -1.47
N ASP A 167 -17.24 -5.24 -1.84
CA ASP A 167 -15.80 -5.10 -2.15
C ASP A 167 -14.98 -5.32 -0.88
N TYR A 168 -15.35 -4.63 0.20
CA TYR A 168 -14.66 -4.72 1.48
C TYR A 168 -14.82 -6.11 2.10
N THR A 169 -16.03 -6.68 2.02
CA THR A 169 -16.30 -8.04 2.51
C THR A 169 -15.44 -9.09 1.79
N GLN A 170 -15.36 -9.04 0.46
CA GLN A 170 -14.53 -9.98 -0.32
C GLN A 170 -13.03 -9.81 -0.03
N ALA A 171 -12.54 -8.58 0.15
CA ALA A 171 -11.15 -8.36 0.56
C ALA A 171 -10.83 -9.00 1.91
N LYS A 172 -11.73 -8.84 2.90
CA LYS A 172 -11.57 -9.47 4.22
C LYS A 172 -11.49 -10.99 4.11
N GLU A 173 -12.41 -11.59 3.36
CA GLU A 173 -12.44 -13.04 3.13
C GLU A 173 -11.14 -13.53 2.46
N ILE A 174 -10.62 -12.78 1.48
CA ILE A 174 -9.32 -13.09 0.85
C ILE A 174 -8.20 -13.07 1.88
N MET A 175 -8.11 -12.02 2.72
CA MET A 175 -7.08 -11.89 3.74
C MET A 175 -7.17 -12.98 4.81
N GLU A 176 -8.38 -13.32 5.25
CA GLU A 176 -8.64 -14.43 6.18
C GLU A 176 -8.20 -15.78 5.58
N GLN A 177 -8.53 -16.02 4.30
CA GLN A 177 -8.08 -17.21 3.59
C GLN A 177 -6.55 -17.29 3.52
N VAL A 178 -5.87 -16.18 3.20
CA VAL A 178 -4.42 -16.11 3.16
C VAL A 178 -3.81 -16.49 4.51
N VAL A 179 -4.23 -15.86 5.60
CA VAL A 179 -3.71 -16.15 6.95
C VAL A 179 -3.91 -17.62 7.32
N ARG A 180 -5.12 -18.15 7.09
CA ARG A 180 -5.43 -19.55 7.36
C ARG A 180 -4.54 -20.50 6.54
N LYS A 181 -4.40 -20.23 5.24
CA LYS A 181 -3.63 -21.09 4.33
C LYS A 181 -2.12 -21.02 4.57
N ILE A 182 -1.60 -19.88 5.04
CA ILE A 182 -0.21 -19.79 5.48
C ILE A 182 0.04 -20.78 6.62
N LYS A 183 -0.81 -20.80 7.64
CA LYS A 183 -0.68 -21.75 8.76
C LYS A 183 -0.79 -23.20 8.29
N GLU A 184 -1.74 -23.51 7.42
CA GLU A 184 -1.93 -24.88 6.88
C GLU A 184 -0.72 -25.38 6.08
N GLU A 185 -0.12 -24.55 5.22
CA GLU A 185 0.99 -24.98 4.37
C GLU A 185 2.37 -24.93 5.05
N THR A 186 2.56 -23.93 5.91
CA THR A 186 3.89 -23.61 6.45
C THR A 186 4.07 -24.08 7.88
N MET A 187 2.98 -24.45 8.57
CA MET A 187 2.92 -24.69 10.02
C MET A 187 3.32 -23.47 10.86
N GLU A 188 3.51 -22.31 10.23
CA GLU A 188 3.84 -21.05 10.88
C GLU A 188 2.61 -20.14 10.87
N GLU A 189 2.39 -19.46 11.99
CA GLU A 189 1.31 -18.49 12.11
C GLU A 189 1.75 -17.14 11.55
N TYR A 190 0.85 -16.50 10.81
CA TYR A 190 1.04 -15.11 10.43
C TYR A 190 0.62 -14.22 11.60
N ARG A 191 1.58 -13.62 12.29
CA ARG A 191 1.33 -12.62 13.34
C ARG A 191 1.91 -11.28 12.93
N GLY A 192 1.17 -10.19 13.11
CA GLY A 192 1.61 -8.86 12.73
C GLY A 192 0.55 -8.11 11.95
N ILE A 193 0.99 -7.18 11.11
CA ILE A 193 0.09 -6.44 10.23
C ILE A 193 0.04 -7.13 8.88
N LEU A 194 -1.16 -7.41 8.39
CA LEU A 194 -1.37 -7.82 7.01
C LEU A 194 -1.93 -6.64 6.24
N TYR A 195 -1.18 -6.17 5.27
CA TYR A 195 -1.59 -5.16 4.30
C TYR A 195 -2.01 -5.89 3.02
N GLY A 196 -3.25 -5.70 2.59
CA GLY A 196 -3.74 -6.15 1.29
C GLY A 196 -3.98 -4.96 0.39
N GLN A 197 -3.24 -4.87 -0.72
CA GLN A 197 -3.57 -3.96 -1.81
C GLN A 197 -4.42 -4.68 -2.84
N PHE A 198 -5.56 -4.09 -3.14
CA PHE A 198 -6.54 -4.59 -4.07
C PHE A 198 -6.83 -3.58 -5.17
N ILE A 199 -7.49 -4.03 -6.22
CA ILE A 199 -8.09 -3.20 -7.25
C ILE A 199 -9.52 -3.64 -7.49
N LEU A 200 -10.42 -2.66 -7.56
CA LEU A 200 -11.84 -2.86 -7.81
C LEU A 200 -12.09 -2.90 -9.31
N THR A 201 -12.42 -4.08 -9.85
CA THR A 201 -12.62 -4.26 -11.29
C THR A 201 -14.09 -4.55 -11.62
N THR A 202 -14.40 -4.63 -12.91
CA THR A 202 -15.70 -5.13 -13.39
C THR A 202 -15.94 -6.59 -13.04
N GLY A 203 -14.86 -7.38 -12.91
CA GLY A 203 -14.88 -8.79 -12.51
C GLY A 203 -14.77 -9.03 -11.00
N GLY A 204 -15.00 -8.00 -10.18
CA GLY A 204 -14.85 -8.05 -8.73
C GLY A 204 -13.48 -7.58 -8.23
N ILE A 205 -13.22 -7.79 -6.94
CA ILE A 205 -11.97 -7.34 -6.31
C ILE A 205 -10.81 -8.29 -6.64
N LYS A 206 -9.66 -7.71 -6.98
CA LYS A 206 -8.45 -8.47 -7.35
C LYS A 206 -7.27 -8.03 -6.48
N VAL A 207 -6.38 -8.95 -6.15
CA VAL A 207 -5.18 -8.72 -5.33
C VAL A 207 -4.07 -8.16 -6.20
N ILE A 208 -3.62 -6.94 -5.89
CA ILE A 208 -2.41 -6.37 -6.48
C ILE A 208 -1.18 -6.94 -5.79
N GLU A 209 -1.12 -6.86 -4.45
CA GLU A 209 -0.05 -7.42 -3.63
C GLU A 209 -0.46 -7.48 -2.15
N PHE A 210 0.37 -8.16 -1.36
CA PHE A 210 0.31 -8.11 0.08
C PHE A 210 1.63 -7.54 0.63
N ASN A 211 1.56 -6.79 1.72
CA ASN A 211 2.73 -6.37 2.49
C ASN A 211 2.62 -6.90 3.92
N ALA A 212 3.77 -7.18 4.54
CA ALA A 212 3.87 -7.85 5.83
C ALA A 212 4.09 -6.88 7.01
N ARG A 213 3.59 -5.66 6.84
CA ARG A 213 3.78 -4.50 7.71
C ARG A 213 2.68 -3.46 7.41
N PHE A 214 2.64 -2.42 8.21
CA PHE A 214 1.88 -1.22 7.87
C PHE A 214 2.34 -0.60 6.53
N GLY A 215 1.36 -0.13 5.75
CA GLY A 215 1.56 0.74 4.61
C GLY A 215 1.96 2.15 5.03
N ASP A 216 2.76 2.82 4.22
CA ASP A 216 3.18 4.20 4.43
C ASP A 216 2.98 4.97 3.12
N PRO A 217 2.02 5.92 3.02
CA PRO A 217 1.41 6.66 4.14
C PRO A 217 0.17 6.06 4.81
N GLU A 218 -0.38 4.94 4.37
CA GLU A 218 -1.75 4.54 4.74
C GLU A 218 -1.96 4.33 6.25
N VAL A 219 -0.91 3.96 6.99
CA VAL A 219 -0.96 3.86 8.46
C VAL A 219 -1.33 5.18 9.14
N MET A 220 -0.97 6.31 8.53
CA MET A 220 -1.27 7.66 9.04
C MET A 220 -2.75 8.02 8.88
N ASN A 221 -3.51 7.28 8.06
CA ASN A 221 -4.97 7.39 8.01
C ASN A 221 -5.67 6.49 9.02
N ILE A 222 -5.01 5.40 9.44
CA ILE A 222 -5.63 4.33 10.24
C ILE A 222 -5.39 4.54 11.73
N LEU A 223 -4.13 4.66 12.15
CA LEU A 223 -3.80 4.71 13.57
C LEU A 223 -4.38 5.94 14.29
N PRO A 224 -4.44 7.13 13.68
CA PRO A 224 -5.11 8.26 14.35
C PRO A 224 -6.61 8.06 14.57
N LEU A 225 -7.23 7.13 13.86
CA LEU A 225 -8.65 6.79 14.05
C LEU A 225 -8.85 5.68 15.07
N LEU A 226 -7.79 4.98 15.50
CA LEU A 226 -7.91 3.84 16.41
C LEU A 226 -8.36 4.30 17.80
N GLU A 227 -9.55 3.87 18.23
CA GLU A 227 -10.11 4.19 19.55
C GLU A 227 -9.68 3.19 20.63
N THR A 228 -9.38 1.96 20.21
CA THR A 228 -8.94 0.89 21.10
C THR A 228 -7.47 1.07 21.44
N ASP A 229 -7.08 0.84 22.69
CA ASP A 229 -5.68 0.98 23.09
C ASP A 229 -4.82 0.01 22.25
N ILE A 230 -3.81 0.56 21.57
CA ILE A 230 -2.91 -0.23 20.75
C ILE A 230 -2.13 -1.25 21.59
N ILE A 231 -1.91 -1.00 22.88
CA ILE A 231 -1.26 -1.93 23.79
C ILE A 231 -2.14 -3.17 24.00
N ASP A 232 -3.46 -3.00 24.23
CA ASP A 232 -4.40 -4.12 24.38
C ASP A 232 -4.41 -5.00 23.12
N ILE A 233 -4.37 -4.37 21.94
CA ILE A 233 -4.31 -5.08 20.65
C ILE A 233 -2.99 -5.86 20.53
N ILE A 234 -1.86 -5.22 20.83
CA ILE A 234 -0.54 -5.84 20.76
C ILE A 234 -0.46 -7.04 21.72
N GLU A 235 -0.92 -6.87 22.97
CA GLU A 235 -0.95 -7.95 23.94
C GLU A 235 -1.80 -9.12 23.43
N ALA A 236 -3.02 -8.85 22.97
CA ALA A 236 -3.90 -9.88 22.43
C ALA A 236 -3.32 -10.58 21.19
N MET A 237 -2.56 -9.87 20.35
CA MET A 237 -1.84 -10.47 19.23
C MET A 237 -0.74 -11.43 19.68
N THR A 238 -0.03 -11.13 20.78
CA THR A 238 1.01 -12.03 21.30
C THR A 238 0.43 -13.32 21.91
N THR A 239 -0.79 -13.25 22.45
CA THR A 239 -1.49 -14.36 23.12
C THR A 239 -2.52 -15.08 22.25
N GLN A 240 -2.69 -14.67 20.98
CA GLN A 240 -3.70 -15.21 20.05
C GLN A 240 -5.16 -15.08 20.52
N THR A 241 -5.46 -13.95 21.16
CA THR A 241 -6.79 -13.65 21.72
C THR A 241 -7.36 -12.37 21.14
N LEU A 242 -6.99 -12.02 19.90
CA LEU A 242 -7.45 -10.78 19.26
C LEU A 242 -8.99 -10.76 19.06
N ASP A 243 -9.62 -11.92 18.96
CA ASP A 243 -11.08 -12.06 18.95
C ASP A 243 -11.78 -11.63 20.25
N THR A 244 -11.04 -11.48 21.34
CA THR A 244 -11.56 -10.99 22.63
C THR A 244 -11.46 -9.47 22.78
N VAL A 245 -10.78 -8.78 21.86
CA VAL A 245 -10.61 -7.34 21.84
C VAL A 245 -11.53 -6.73 20.78
N ASP A 246 -12.42 -5.83 21.20
CA ASP A 246 -13.27 -5.07 20.28
C ASP A 246 -12.48 -3.91 19.65
N VAL A 247 -11.71 -4.22 18.60
CA VAL A 247 -10.88 -3.25 17.88
C VAL A 247 -11.75 -2.28 17.09
N ARG A 248 -11.89 -1.07 17.60
CA ARG A 248 -12.73 -0.01 17.06
C ARG A 248 -11.93 1.15 16.49
N PHE A 249 -12.44 1.67 15.38
CA PHE A 249 -11.94 2.89 14.74
C PHE A 249 -13.07 3.92 14.71
N SER A 250 -12.72 5.17 14.98
CA SER A 250 -13.66 6.29 14.92
C SER A 250 -14.16 6.50 13.48
N SER A 251 -15.43 6.88 13.35
CA SER A 251 -16.07 7.13 12.05
C SER A 251 -15.74 8.54 11.54
N LYS A 252 -14.45 8.83 11.36
CA LYS A 252 -13.94 10.09 10.81
C LYS A 252 -13.18 9.83 9.50
N ALA A 253 -13.20 10.81 8.62
CA ALA A 253 -12.36 10.83 7.43
C ALA A 253 -10.98 11.39 7.77
N THR A 254 -9.96 10.95 7.04
CA THR A 254 -8.62 11.53 7.14
C THR A 254 -8.02 11.78 5.77
N VAL A 255 -7.17 12.80 5.68
CA VAL A 255 -6.36 13.09 4.50
C VAL A 255 -4.92 13.32 4.93
N CYS A 256 -4.03 12.47 4.45
CA CYS A 256 -2.59 12.52 4.65
C CYS A 256 -1.93 13.09 3.39
N LYS A 257 -1.10 14.12 3.53
CA LYS A 257 -0.29 14.70 2.45
C LYS A 257 1.17 14.70 2.84
N TYR A 258 2.02 14.09 2.00
CA TYR A 258 3.46 14.17 2.17
C TYR A 258 4.03 15.44 1.56
N CYS A 259 4.95 16.05 2.29
CA CYS A 259 5.98 16.92 1.74
C CYS A 259 7.28 16.15 1.59
N VAL A 260 7.78 16.17 0.35
CA VAL A 260 8.99 15.48 -0.07
C VAL A 260 10.05 16.51 -0.45
N PRO A 261 11.35 16.18 -0.38
CA PRO A 261 12.39 17.07 -0.88
C PRO A 261 12.18 17.38 -2.36
N ALA A 262 12.44 18.62 -2.78
CA ALA A 262 12.33 19.01 -4.17
C ALA A 262 13.15 18.08 -5.08
N GLY A 263 12.57 17.65 -6.21
CA GLY A 263 13.20 16.71 -7.13
C GLY A 263 13.03 15.22 -6.77
N TYR A 264 12.37 14.90 -5.66
CA TYR A 264 11.94 13.53 -5.36
C TYR A 264 10.93 13.03 -6.42
N PRO A 265 11.00 11.77 -6.88
CA PRO A 265 11.86 10.69 -6.39
C PRO A 265 13.20 10.51 -7.13
N GLU A 266 13.49 11.32 -8.14
CA GLU A 266 14.61 11.09 -9.06
C GLU A 266 15.93 11.71 -8.55
N ASP A 267 15.92 13.00 -8.24
CA ASP A 267 17.09 13.75 -7.74
C ASP A 267 16.71 14.65 -6.55
N PRO A 268 16.37 14.05 -5.39
CA PRO A 268 15.89 14.80 -4.23
C PRO A 268 17.00 15.65 -3.60
N VAL A 269 16.68 16.90 -3.27
CA VAL A 269 17.55 17.79 -2.50
C VAL A 269 17.75 17.24 -1.08
N LYS A 270 18.99 16.89 -0.73
CA LYS A 270 19.37 16.33 0.58
C LYS A 270 19.93 17.41 1.50
N ASP A 271 19.92 17.11 2.80
CA ASP A 271 20.58 17.92 3.84
C ASP A 271 20.10 19.38 3.87
N ALA A 272 18.85 19.60 3.48
CA ALA A 272 18.25 20.92 3.47
C ALA A 272 17.43 21.15 4.75
N PRO A 273 17.55 22.33 5.39
CA PRO A 273 16.77 22.62 6.58
C PRO A 273 15.30 22.78 6.25
N ILE A 274 14.44 22.32 7.16
CA ILE A 274 13.01 22.58 7.14
C ILE A 274 12.58 23.28 8.42
N GLU A 275 11.70 24.26 8.27
CA GLU A 275 11.05 24.94 9.39
C GLU A 275 9.62 24.42 9.50
N VAL A 276 9.24 24.01 10.70
CA VAL A 276 7.89 23.52 11.00
C VAL A 276 7.25 24.47 12.00
N GLY A 277 6.15 25.11 11.58
CA GLY A 277 5.34 25.99 12.41
C GLY A 277 4.22 25.26 13.16
N ASP A 278 3.19 26.01 13.54
CA ASP A 278 1.98 25.48 14.16
C ASP A 278 1.15 24.69 13.13
N MET A 279 0.76 23.46 13.46
CA MET A 279 -0.02 22.59 12.57
C MET A 279 -1.53 22.76 12.74
N GLY A 280 -1.97 23.58 13.71
CA GLY A 280 -3.38 23.74 14.05
C GLY A 280 -3.99 22.39 14.44
N ASP A 281 -5.08 22.02 13.77
CA ASP A 281 -5.81 20.77 14.05
C ASP A 281 -5.21 19.54 13.32
N ALA A 282 -4.15 19.71 12.54
CA ALA A 282 -3.50 18.60 11.83
C ALA A 282 -2.47 17.88 12.72
N ILE A 283 -2.27 16.59 12.45
CA ILE A 283 -1.18 15.80 13.02
C ILE A 283 0.01 15.85 12.08
N LEU A 284 1.20 16.13 12.60
CA LEU A 284 2.46 16.08 11.87
C LEU A 284 3.22 14.78 12.17
N PHE A 285 3.68 14.12 11.11
CA PHE A 285 4.60 12.99 11.18
C PHE A 285 5.90 13.35 10.47
N TYR A 286 7.02 13.25 11.17
CA TYR A 286 8.33 13.22 10.54
C TYR A 286 8.60 11.81 10.01
N SER A 287 9.12 11.72 8.79
CA SER A 287 9.51 10.46 8.14
C SER A 287 11.03 10.42 7.99
N SER A 288 11.57 10.74 6.82
CA SER A 288 13.01 10.69 6.58
C SER A 288 13.68 12.06 6.77
N VAL A 289 13.94 12.38 8.04
CA VAL A 289 14.65 13.60 8.47
C VAL A 289 15.66 13.28 9.57
N TYR A 290 16.56 14.22 9.86
CA TYR A 290 17.41 14.17 11.04
C TYR A 290 17.51 15.54 11.69
N GLU A 291 17.81 15.58 12.98
CA GLU A 291 18.01 16.82 13.72
C GLU A 291 19.50 17.05 13.97
N LYS A 292 19.97 18.28 13.74
CA LYS A 292 21.30 18.74 14.12
C LYS A 292 21.20 20.16 14.67
N GLU A 293 21.72 20.35 15.89
CA GLU A 293 21.77 21.66 16.54
C GLU A 293 20.38 22.34 16.64
N GLY A 294 19.31 21.55 16.86
CA GLY A 294 17.93 22.05 16.96
C GLY A 294 17.26 22.35 15.63
N VAL A 295 17.92 22.07 14.50
CA VAL A 295 17.37 22.26 13.14
C VAL A 295 17.09 20.89 12.52
N VAL A 296 15.92 20.74 11.91
CA VAL A 296 15.52 19.53 11.20
C VAL A 296 15.96 19.63 9.75
N TYR A 297 16.59 18.58 9.23
CA TYR A 297 17.10 18.48 7.87
C TYR A 297 16.47 17.32 7.11
N THR A 298 16.20 17.52 5.82
CA THR A 298 15.73 16.47 4.92
C THR A 298 16.82 15.44 4.62
N THR A 299 16.41 14.23 4.31
CA THR A 299 17.24 13.26 3.59
C THR A 299 16.87 13.25 2.10
N GLY A 300 17.08 12.14 1.39
CA GLY A 300 16.64 11.95 0.01
C GLY A 300 15.29 11.23 -0.15
N SER A 301 14.49 11.13 0.91
CA SER A 301 13.17 10.49 0.86
C SER A 301 12.10 11.41 1.45
N ARG A 302 10.85 10.94 1.50
CA ARG A 302 9.70 11.68 2.05
C ARG A 302 10.04 12.26 3.42
N ALA A 303 9.87 13.57 3.59
CA ALA A 303 10.40 14.29 4.75
C ALA A 303 9.39 14.35 5.89
N ALA A 304 8.18 14.86 5.62
CA ALA A 304 7.14 15.03 6.61
C ALA A 304 5.76 14.83 5.99
N ALA A 305 4.80 14.31 6.76
CA ALA A 305 3.40 14.20 6.37
C ALA A 305 2.52 14.96 7.35
N VAL A 306 1.46 15.57 6.84
CA VAL A 306 0.38 16.16 7.65
C VAL A 306 -0.90 15.41 7.43
N VAL A 307 -1.63 15.17 8.53
CA VAL A 307 -2.90 14.45 8.52
C VAL A 307 -3.98 15.35 9.08
N GLY A 308 -4.95 15.70 8.26
CA GLY A 308 -6.20 16.28 8.74
C GLY A 308 -7.20 15.18 9.06
N ILE A 309 -8.02 15.40 10.09
CA ILE A 309 -9.06 14.47 10.55
C ILE A 309 -10.37 15.26 10.71
N ALA A 310 -11.46 14.81 10.10
CA ALA A 310 -12.74 15.49 10.17
C ALA A 310 -13.93 14.55 9.89
N ASP A 311 -15.14 15.09 9.86
CA ASP A 311 -16.36 14.33 9.53
C ASP A 311 -16.51 14.02 8.03
N SER A 312 -15.68 14.60 7.16
CA SER A 312 -15.67 14.33 5.72
C SER A 312 -14.27 14.51 5.14
N ILE A 313 -14.01 13.86 4.00
CA ILE A 313 -12.72 13.97 3.32
C ILE A 313 -12.41 15.43 2.97
N GLN A 314 -13.41 16.22 2.57
CA GLN A 314 -13.25 17.62 2.18
C GLN A 314 -12.79 18.50 3.36
N GLU A 315 -13.34 18.30 4.55
CA GLU A 315 -12.91 19.06 5.73
C GLU A 315 -11.54 18.58 6.22
N ALA A 316 -11.27 17.28 6.18
CA ALA A 316 -9.97 16.72 6.55
C ALA A 316 -8.87 17.22 5.58
N GLU A 317 -9.19 17.32 4.29
CA GLU A 317 -8.31 17.90 3.27
C GLU A 317 -7.97 19.37 3.56
N LYS A 318 -8.97 20.18 3.94
CA LYS A 318 -8.74 21.60 4.29
C LYS A 318 -7.79 21.75 5.48
N ILE A 319 -7.97 20.91 6.50
CA ILE A 319 -7.09 20.89 7.68
C ILE A 319 -5.65 20.54 7.28
N ALA A 320 -5.48 19.44 6.54
CA ALA A 320 -4.15 19.03 6.04
C ALA A 320 -3.52 20.13 5.17
N GLN A 321 -4.30 20.72 4.26
CA GLN A 321 -3.85 21.75 3.34
C GLN A 321 -3.42 23.05 4.04
N ALA A 322 -4.13 23.45 5.10
CA ALA A 322 -3.74 24.59 5.91
C ALA A 322 -2.41 24.34 6.62
N ALA A 323 -2.23 23.15 7.21
CA ALA A 323 -1.01 22.77 7.91
C ALA A 323 0.23 22.72 6.99
N LEU A 324 0.06 22.29 5.73
CA LEU A 324 1.15 22.29 4.73
C LEU A 324 1.81 23.67 4.58
N THR A 325 1.04 24.76 4.69
CA THR A 325 1.58 26.13 4.54
C THR A 325 2.54 26.54 5.65
N ASN A 326 2.54 25.79 6.77
CA ASN A 326 3.39 26.01 7.93
C ASN A 326 4.68 25.16 7.90
N ILE A 327 4.91 24.38 6.83
CA ILE A 327 6.18 23.68 6.60
C ILE A 327 6.95 24.41 5.50
N LYS A 328 8.14 24.92 5.83
CA LYS A 328 8.99 25.69 4.90
C LYS A 328 10.30 24.97 4.65
N GLY A 329 10.81 25.10 3.43
CA GLY A 329 12.04 24.49 2.98
C GLY A 329 11.95 24.14 1.49
N PRO A 330 12.99 23.55 0.88
CA PRO A 330 12.94 23.07 -0.50
C PRO A 330 12.16 21.76 -0.56
N LEU A 331 10.83 21.88 -0.39
CA LEU A 331 9.88 20.77 -0.36
C LEU A 331 8.83 20.92 -1.47
N GLU A 332 8.31 19.79 -1.93
CA GLU A 332 7.21 19.64 -2.87
C GLU A 332 6.13 18.76 -2.24
N CYS A 333 4.85 19.08 -2.46
CA CYS A 333 3.73 18.33 -1.90
C CYS A 333 2.59 18.34 -2.91
N ARG A 334 1.93 17.20 -3.18
CA ARG A 334 0.75 17.14 -4.06
C ARG A 334 -0.44 17.84 -3.40
N GLN A 335 -1.07 18.78 -4.10
CA GLN A 335 -2.20 19.55 -3.54
C GLN A 335 -3.55 18.86 -3.78
N ASP A 336 -3.62 17.97 -4.78
CA ASP A 336 -4.86 17.33 -5.25
C ASP A 336 -5.34 16.13 -4.41
N ILE A 337 -4.52 15.63 -3.48
CA ILE A 337 -4.89 14.50 -2.60
C ILE A 337 -6.06 14.90 -1.70
N GLY A 338 -7.11 14.08 -1.68
CA GLY A 338 -8.34 14.34 -0.93
C GLY A 338 -9.23 15.45 -1.52
N LYS A 339 -8.87 16.07 -2.66
CA LYS A 339 -9.74 17.07 -3.32
C LYS A 339 -10.96 16.40 -3.94
N GLN A 340 -12.10 17.08 -3.85
CA GLN A 340 -13.37 16.61 -4.38
C GLN A 340 -13.31 16.20 -5.86
N LEU A 341 -12.58 16.95 -6.70
CA LEU A 341 -12.46 16.63 -8.13
C LEU A 341 -11.78 15.27 -8.36
N LEU A 342 -10.71 14.98 -7.61
CA LEU A 342 -9.98 13.72 -7.74
C LEU A 342 -10.80 12.54 -7.22
N ILE A 343 -11.54 12.74 -6.13
CA ILE A 343 -12.46 11.73 -5.59
C ILE A 343 -13.59 11.46 -6.59
N GLN A 344 -14.21 12.50 -7.14
CA GLN A 344 -15.30 12.36 -8.11
C GLN A 344 -14.85 11.61 -9.36
N LYS A 345 -13.64 11.87 -9.85
CA LYS A 345 -13.05 11.12 -10.98
C LYS A 345 -13.04 9.61 -10.73
N ARG A 346 -12.72 9.17 -9.50
CA ARG A 346 -12.69 7.74 -9.13
C ARG A 346 -14.09 7.14 -8.99
N ILE A 347 -15.02 7.92 -8.44
CA ILE A 347 -16.45 7.55 -8.38
C ILE A 347 -16.99 7.35 -9.81
N ASP A 348 -16.79 8.34 -10.68
CA ASP A 348 -17.25 8.30 -12.08
C ASP A 348 -16.60 7.15 -12.85
N HIS A 349 -15.31 6.89 -12.61
CA HIS A 349 -14.60 5.76 -13.22
C HIS A 349 -15.22 4.43 -12.80
N MET A 350 -15.42 4.19 -11.50
CA MET A 350 -16.03 2.95 -11.03
C MET A 350 -17.49 2.78 -11.49
N GLN A 351 -18.27 3.87 -11.55
CA GLN A 351 -19.61 3.86 -12.14
C GLN A 351 -19.55 3.47 -13.63
N SER A 352 -18.63 4.06 -14.40
CA SER A 352 -18.48 3.74 -15.82
C SER A 352 -18.08 2.28 -16.06
N LEU A 353 -17.29 1.70 -15.16
CA LEU A 353 -16.87 0.30 -15.23
C LEU A 353 -18.01 -0.66 -14.86
N ARG A 354 -18.81 -0.33 -13.84
CA ARG A 354 -19.86 -1.22 -13.30
C ARG A 354 -21.20 -1.13 -14.03
N GLY A 355 -21.41 -0.10 -14.85
CA GLY A 355 -22.70 0.21 -15.48
C GLY A 355 -23.69 0.76 -14.46
#